data_AF-A0A254RUQ8-F1
#
_entry.id   AF-A0A254RUQ8-F1
#
_cell.length_a   1.000
_cell.length_b   1.000
_cell.length_c   1.000
_cell.angle_alpha   90.00
_cell.angle_beta   90.00
_cell.angle_gamma   90.00
#
_symmetry.space_group_name_H-M   'P 1'
#
loop_
_entity.id
_entity.type
_entity.pdbx_description
1 polymer ?
#
loop_
_entity_poly.entity_id
_entity_poly.type
_entity_poly.pdbx_seq_one_letter_code
_entity_poly.pdbx_strand_id
1 'polypeptide(L)'
;MKLMLTCEHASNKLPAAFKSAVPAEILKTHRAYDIGACSVFRKLVKFAKPEFYCEGKFSRLFVDLNRTITNKSAFSEYYEAFEASDKSAAEKAKAQATAYWQEYRAAIEKFVASSLSSPKRTASKTRAAKPAPEIVHLGIHSFTPVLNGKVRCTDIGILYDPSRPLERAYANVIKDEIKRLYPAMKVRFNYPYKGTSDGLTTTLRKKIGPRYVGIEIEINQKFFL
;
A
#
# COMPACT_ATOMS: atom_id res chain seq x y z
N MET A 1 9.74 14.71 11.42
CA MET A 1 8.77 13.87 10.70
C MET A 1 9.39 13.52 9.37
N LYS A 2 9.40 12.26 8.99
CA LYS A 2 9.82 11.76 7.68
C LYS A 2 8.62 11.27 6.91
N LEU A 3 8.59 11.55 5.62
CA LEU A 3 7.57 11.07 4.69
C LEU A 3 8.06 9.78 4.02
N MET A 4 7.18 8.77 4.03
CA MET A 4 7.36 7.51 3.35
C MET A 4 6.22 7.31 2.34
N LEU A 5 6.54 6.93 1.12
CA LEU A 5 5.54 6.55 0.10
C LEU A 5 5.75 5.09 -0.32
N THR A 6 4.69 4.31 -0.44
CA THR A 6 4.75 2.97 -1.06
C THR A 6 3.74 2.83 -2.19
N CYS A 7 4.04 1.94 -3.13
CA CYS A 7 3.07 1.48 -4.13
C CYS A 7 3.28 -0.01 -4.39
N GLU A 8 2.69 -0.83 -3.53
CA GLU A 8 2.84 -2.29 -3.47
C GLU A 8 2.41 -2.96 -4.77
N HIS A 9 1.34 -2.45 -5.38
CA HIS A 9 0.71 -3.05 -6.56
C HIS A 9 1.01 -2.30 -7.85
N ALA A 10 2.22 -1.77 -7.99
CA ALA A 10 2.60 -0.87 -9.07
C ALA A 10 2.70 -1.53 -10.45
N SER A 11 2.85 -2.85 -10.52
CA SER A 11 3.22 -3.57 -11.74
C SER A 11 2.33 -4.78 -11.96
N ASN A 12 2.03 -5.12 -13.21
CA ASN A 12 1.38 -6.37 -13.61
C ASN A 12 2.37 -7.42 -14.13
N LYS A 13 3.69 -7.16 -14.05
CA LYS A 13 4.71 -8.10 -14.53
C LYS A 13 4.76 -9.34 -13.64
N LEU A 14 5.09 -10.48 -14.23
CA LEU A 14 5.37 -11.72 -13.52
C LEU A 14 6.80 -12.17 -13.81
N PRO A 15 7.47 -12.86 -12.87
CA PRO A 15 8.72 -13.55 -13.18
C PRO A 15 8.44 -14.67 -14.20
N ALA A 16 9.46 -15.00 -15.00
CA ALA A 16 9.33 -15.99 -16.08
C ALA A 16 8.77 -17.34 -15.58
N ALA A 17 9.24 -17.78 -14.40
CA ALA A 17 8.83 -19.05 -13.78
C ALA A 17 7.35 -19.12 -13.39
N PHE A 18 6.65 -17.99 -13.26
CA PHE A 18 5.24 -17.95 -12.86
C PHE A 18 4.33 -17.38 -13.96
N LYS A 19 4.92 -16.86 -15.05
CA LYS A 19 4.17 -16.13 -16.08
C LYS A 19 3.13 -17.00 -16.78
N SER A 20 3.43 -18.27 -17.03
CA SER A 20 2.51 -19.22 -17.68
C SER A 20 1.35 -19.65 -16.77
N ALA A 21 1.46 -19.48 -15.45
CA ALA A 21 0.41 -19.85 -14.51
C ALA A 21 -0.79 -18.90 -14.55
N VAL A 22 -0.62 -17.69 -15.09
CA VAL A 22 -1.64 -16.64 -15.09
C VAL A 22 -2.06 -16.30 -16.53
N PRO A 23 -3.36 -16.35 -16.86
CA PRO A 23 -3.84 -15.97 -18.17
C PRO A 23 -3.50 -14.51 -18.53
N ALA A 24 -3.09 -14.28 -19.78
CA ALA A 24 -2.55 -12.99 -20.23
C ALA A 24 -3.57 -11.85 -20.16
N GLU A 25 -4.85 -12.15 -20.34
CA GLU A 25 -5.96 -11.22 -20.20
C GLU A 25 -6.14 -10.72 -18.77
N ILE A 26 -5.89 -11.57 -17.77
CA ILE A 26 -5.99 -11.21 -16.35
C ILE A 26 -4.92 -10.17 -15.98
N LEU A 27 -3.73 -10.26 -16.59
CA LEU A 27 -2.64 -9.31 -16.38
C LEU A 27 -2.98 -7.87 -16.81
N LYS A 28 -4.02 -7.68 -17.63
CA LYS A 28 -4.50 -6.35 -18.05
C LYS A 28 -5.58 -5.79 -17.13
N THR A 29 -5.97 -6.51 -16.09
CA THR A 29 -7.07 -6.14 -15.21
C THR A 29 -6.60 -5.68 -13.83
N HIS A 30 -7.52 -5.09 -13.07
CA HIS A 30 -7.32 -4.70 -11.67
C HIS A 30 -6.94 -5.87 -10.74
N ARG A 31 -7.13 -7.14 -11.17
CA ARG A 31 -6.69 -8.31 -10.39
C ARG A 31 -5.17 -8.39 -10.30
N ALA A 32 -4.48 -7.99 -11.37
CA ALA A 32 -3.02 -8.09 -11.42
C ALA A 32 -2.29 -6.94 -10.73
N TYR A 33 -2.87 -5.74 -10.74
CA TYR A 33 -2.20 -4.53 -10.27
C TYR A 33 -3.18 -3.37 -10.06
N ASP A 34 -2.69 -2.31 -9.41
CA ASP A 34 -3.43 -1.06 -9.25
C ASP A 34 -3.24 -0.16 -10.49
N ILE A 35 -4.20 -0.21 -11.42
CA ILE A 35 -4.18 0.58 -12.65
C ILE A 35 -4.05 2.07 -12.30
N GLY A 36 -3.02 2.72 -12.84
CA GLY A 36 -2.74 4.15 -12.65
C GLY A 36 -2.06 4.55 -11.34
N ALA A 37 -2.10 3.71 -10.30
CA ALA A 37 -1.52 4.04 -8.99
C ALA A 37 -0.01 4.36 -9.06
N CYS A 38 0.76 3.55 -9.79
CA CYS A 38 2.21 3.78 -9.97
C CYS A 38 2.51 5.14 -10.64
N SER A 39 1.68 5.56 -11.61
CA SER A 39 1.83 6.87 -12.26
C SER A 39 1.64 8.02 -11.28
N VAL A 40 0.62 7.91 -10.42
CA VAL A 40 0.37 8.89 -9.34
C VAL A 40 1.49 8.86 -8.31
N PHE A 41 1.89 7.67 -7.86
CA PHE A 41 2.99 7.47 -6.91
C PHE A 41 4.29 8.14 -7.39
N ARG A 42 4.73 7.90 -8.63
CA ARG A 42 5.95 8.49 -9.17
C ARG A 42 5.87 10.02 -9.26
N LYS A 43 4.69 10.58 -9.59
CA LYS A 43 4.47 12.04 -9.55
C LYS A 43 4.56 12.59 -8.12
N LEU A 44 3.97 11.89 -7.15
CA LEU A 44 4.06 12.26 -5.73
C LEU A 44 5.49 12.20 -5.22
N VAL A 45 6.27 11.17 -5.59
CA VAL A 45 7.70 11.08 -5.25
C VAL A 45 8.46 12.28 -5.80
N LYS A 46 8.27 12.63 -7.07
CA LYS A 46 8.94 13.78 -7.70
C LYS A 46 8.59 15.10 -7.01
N PHE A 47 7.33 15.27 -6.64
CA PHE A 47 6.82 16.50 -6.03
C PHE A 47 7.23 16.63 -4.55
N ALA A 48 6.97 15.59 -3.76
CA ALA A 48 7.11 15.62 -2.30
C ALA A 48 8.53 15.30 -1.83
N LYS A 49 9.37 14.68 -2.67
CA LYS A 49 10.75 14.26 -2.35
C LYS A 49 10.83 13.52 -0.99
N PRO A 50 10.07 12.43 -0.81
CA PRO A 50 10.00 11.72 0.46
C PRO A 50 11.37 11.12 0.84
N GLU A 51 11.63 11.01 2.14
CA GLU A 51 12.86 10.39 2.66
C GLU A 51 12.97 8.90 2.32
N PHE A 52 11.84 8.24 2.04
CA PHE A 52 11.82 6.89 1.52
C PHE A 52 10.66 6.66 0.57
N TYR A 53 10.91 5.91 -0.49
CA TYR A 53 9.87 5.45 -1.40
C TYR A 53 10.24 4.13 -2.06
N CYS A 54 9.25 3.26 -2.26
CA CYS A 54 9.42 2.02 -3.03
C CYS A 54 8.13 1.61 -3.74
N GLU A 55 8.27 0.88 -4.84
CA GLU A 55 7.14 0.34 -5.62
C GLU A 55 7.37 -1.14 -5.96
N GLY A 56 6.27 -1.88 -6.11
CA GLY A 56 6.29 -3.29 -6.50
C GLY A 56 6.76 -3.51 -7.94
N LYS A 57 7.73 -4.41 -8.12
CA LYS A 57 8.26 -4.87 -9.41
C LYS A 57 7.32 -5.88 -10.08
N PHE A 58 6.68 -6.73 -9.30
CA PHE A 58 5.82 -7.81 -9.77
C PHE A 58 4.36 -7.61 -9.36
N SER A 59 3.47 -8.29 -10.08
CA SER A 59 2.04 -8.36 -9.81
C SER A 59 1.74 -8.92 -8.44
N ARG A 60 0.65 -8.43 -7.83
CA ARG A 60 0.08 -9.01 -6.62
C ARG A 60 -0.34 -10.46 -6.79
N LEU A 61 -0.55 -10.92 -8.03
CA LEU A 61 -0.85 -12.32 -8.31
C LEU A 61 0.34 -13.24 -8.04
N PHE A 62 1.57 -12.72 -8.14
CA PHE A 62 2.76 -13.45 -7.71
C PHE A 62 2.86 -13.46 -6.18
N VAL A 63 2.82 -12.26 -5.58
CA VAL A 63 2.68 -12.09 -4.13
C VAL A 63 2.14 -10.71 -3.82
N ASP A 64 1.14 -10.64 -2.94
CA ASP A 64 0.58 -9.38 -2.46
C ASP A 64 1.51 -8.77 -1.40
N LEU A 65 2.25 -7.74 -1.81
CA LEU A 65 3.18 -7.02 -0.94
C LEU A 65 2.46 -6.24 0.18
N ASN A 66 1.15 -5.97 0.04
CA ASN A 66 0.30 -5.35 1.05
C ASN A 66 -0.47 -6.38 1.90
N ARG A 67 0.00 -7.64 1.97
CA ARG A 67 -0.46 -8.65 2.94
C ARG A 67 0.68 -9.14 3.81
N THR A 68 0.36 -9.61 5.01
CA THR A 68 1.30 -10.44 5.76
C THR A 68 1.50 -11.76 5.02
N ILE A 69 2.71 -12.31 5.03
CA ILE A 69 3.03 -13.50 4.23
C ILE A 69 2.22 -14.75 4.66
N THR A 70 1.75 -14.79 5.90
CA THR A 70 0.88 -15.85 6.43
C THR A 70 -0.59 -15.64 6.10
N ASN A 71 -0.97 -14.51 5.48
CA ASN A 71 -2.32 -14.28 5.00
C ASN A 71 -2.61 -15.23 3.84
N LYS A 72 -3.79 -15.88 3.86
CA LYS A 72 -4.24 -16.77 2.77
C LYS A 72 -4.28 -16.10 1.40
N SER A 73 -4.40 -14.78 1.36
CA SER A 73 -4.45 -13.97 0.13
C SER A 73 -3.09 -13.39 -0.27
N ALA A 74 -2.00 -13.74 0.44
CA ALA A 74 -0.66 -13.31 0.08
C ALA A 74 -0.20 -13.92 -1.25
N PHE A 75 -0.64 -15.15 -1.54
CA PHE A 75 -0.44 -15.82 -2.82
C PHE A 75 -1.78 -15.94 -3.53
N SER A 76 -1.79 -15.79 -4.87
CA SER A 76 -3.04 -15.91 -5.63
C SER A 76 -3.49 -17.34 -5.81
N GLU A 77 -4.75 -17.50 -6.18
CA GLU A 77 -5.40 -18.75 -6.57
C GLU A 77 -4.69 -19.47 -7.74
N TYR A 78 -3.89 -18.76 -8.54
CA TYR A 78 -3.15 -19.38 -9.65
C TYR A 78 -2.06 -20.35 -9.19
N TYR A 79 -1.64 -20.28 -7.93
CA TYR A 79 -0.72 -21.28 -7.36
C TYR A 79 -1.35 -22.67 -7.28
N GLU A 80 -2.65 -22.81 -7.03
CA GLU A 80 -3.30 -24.12 -6.90
C GLU A 80 -3.27 -24.88 -8.23
N ALA A 81 -3.67 -24.21 -9.32
CA ALA A 81 -3.60 -24.78 -10.66
C ALA A 81 -2.14 -25.05 -11.09
N PHE A 82 -1.22 -24.16 -10.72
CA PHE A 82 0.19 -24.33 -11.06
C PHE A 82 0.80 -25.54 -10.34
N GLU A 83 0.51 -25.72 -9.04
CA GLU A 83 0.95 -26.86 -8.24
C GLU A 83 0.41 -28.19 -8.76
N ALA A 84 -0.85 -28.21 -9.22
CA ALA A 84 -1.45 -29.38 -9.84
C ALA A 84 -0.75 -29.77 -11.17
N SER A 85 -0.21 -28.79 -11.90
CA SER A 85 0.51 -29.03 -13.16
C SER A 85 1.99 -29.38 -12.99
N ASP A 86 2.69 -28.69 -12.08
CA ASP A 86 4.10 -28.89 -11.77
C ASP A 86 4.38 -28.39 -10.34
N LYS A 87 4.29 -29.33 -9.39
CA LYS A 87 4.51 -29.05 -7.97
C LYS A 87 5.89 -28.45 -7.69
N SER A 88 6.95 -28.96 -8.32
CA SER A 88 8.31 -28.48 -8.05
C SER A 88 8.51 -27.05 -8.54
N ALA A 89 7.97 -26.72 -9.72
CA ALA A 89 8.01 -25.36 -10.24
C ALA A 89 7.18 -24.39 -9.38
N ALA A 90 6.00 -24.81 -8.92
CA ALA A 90 5.17 -24.02 -8.03
C ALA A 90 5.84 -23.72 -6.68
N GLU A 91 6.47 -24.73 -6.05
CA GLU A 91 7.25 -24.57 -4.81
C GLU A 91 8.41 -23.57 -4.98
N LYS A 92 9.17 -23.70 -6.08
CA LYS A 92 10.26 -22.76 -6.42
C LYS A 92 9.73 -21.34 -6.63
N ALA A 93 8.62 -21.18 -7.36
CA ALA A 93 7.99 -19.89 -7.58
C ALA A 93 7.49 -19.27 -6.26
N LYS A 94 6.96 -20.07 -5.34
CA LYS A 94 6.49 -19.60 -4.03
C LYS A 94 7.65 -19.19 -3.12
N ALA A 95 8.77 -19.92 -3.16
CA ALA A 95 10.00 -19.54 -2.48
C ALA A 95 10.55 -18.21 -3.03
N GLN A 96 10.58 -18.05 -4.36
CA GLN A 96 10.99 -16.80 -5.01
C GLN A 96 10.06 -15.63 -4.63
N ALA A 97 8.76 -15.85 -4.61
CA ALA A 97 7.76 -14.87 -4.18
C ALA A 97 7.96 -14.46 -2.72
N THR A 98 8.22 -15.43 -1.84
CA THR A 98 8.50 -15.18 -0.42
C THR A 98 9.77 -14.35 -0.23
N ALA A 99 10.85 -14.69 -0.94
CA ALA A 99 12.10 -13.92 -0.91
C ALA A 99 11.89 -12.49 -1.42
N TYR A 100 11.11 -12.31 -2.50
CA TYR A 100 10.77 -11.00 -3.02
C TYR A 100 9.95 -10.16 -2.03
N TRP A 101 8.97 -10.77 -1.37
CA TRP A 101 8.20 -10.10 -0.30
C TRP A 101 9.10 -9.70 0.86
N GLN A 102 10.00 -10.59 1.29
CA GLN A 102 10.95 -10.33 2.38
C GLN A 102 11.89 -9.18 2.03
N GLU A 103 12.45 -9.15 0.82
CA GLU A 103 13.31 -8.07 0.33
C GLU A 103 12.58 -6.72 0.39
N TYR A 104 11.36 -6.66 -0.14
CA TYR A 104 10.54 -5.45 -0.13
C TYR A 104 10.26 -4.95 1.30
N ARG A 105 9.86 -5.86 2.20
CA ARG A 105 9.57 -5.52 3.60
C ARG A 105 10.83 -5.14 4.37
N ALA A 106 11.96 -5.80 4.13
CA ALA A 106 13.23 -5.51 4.79
C ALA A 106 13.75 -4.11 4.44
N ALA A 107 13.58 -3.65 3.20
CA ALA A 107 13.95 -2.28 2.81
C ALA A 107 13.17 -1.23 3.61
N ILE A 108 11.86 -1.44 3.77
CA ILE A 108 10.99 -0.55 4.58
C ILE A 108 11.40 -0.61 6.06
N GLU A 109 11.61 -1.81 6.60
CA GLU A 109 12.00 -1.99 8.00
C GLU A 109 13.35 -1.35 8.32
N LYS A 110 14.32 -1.43 7.41
CA LYS A 110 15.60 -0.75 7.53
C LYS A 110 15.44 0.77 7.60
N PHE A 111 14.58 1.35 6.75
CA PHE A 111 14.27 2.78 6.80
C PHE A 111 13.56 3.18 8.10
N VAL A 112 12.58 2.40 8.53
CA VAL A 112 11.87 2.65 9.79
C VAL A 112 12.85 2.62 10.96
N ALA A 113 13.70 1.59 11.06
CA ALA A 113 14.67 1.45 12.13
C ALA A 113 15.65 2.63 12.19
N SER A 114 16.21 3.05 11.05
CA SER A 114 17.13 4.20 10.98
C SER A 114 16.44 5.53 11.30
N SER A 115 15.13 5.60 11.12
CA SER A 115 14.33 6.78 11.40
C SER A 115 13.98 6.94 12.86
N LEU A 116 13.82 5.83 13.58
CA LEU A 116 13.48 5.81 15.00
C LEU A 116 14.71 5.85 15.91
N SER A 117 15.91 5.55 15.39
CA SER A 117 17.19 5.52 16.13
C SER A 117 17.90 6.88 16.22
N SER A 118 17.41 7.90 15.52
CA SER A 118 17.96 9.26 15.63
C SER A 118 17.83 9.75 17.08
N PRO A 119 18.91 10.21 17.74
CA PRO A 119 18.87 10.63 19.14
C PRO A 119 17.72 11.61 19.34
N LYS A 120 16.95 11.39 20.42
CA LYS A 120 15.87 12.29 20.84
C LYS A 120 16.36 13.72 20.64
N ARG A 121 15.76 14.46 19.71
CA ARG A 121 15.84 15.92 19.74
C ARG A 121 15.35 16.26 21.13
N THR A 122 16.28 16.65 22.00
CA THR A 122 16.09 16.84 23.43
C THR A 122 14.73 17.50 23.61
N ALA A 123 13.81 16.75 24.21
CA ALA A 123 12.54 17.30 24.60
C ALA A 123 12.89 18.39 25.61
N SER A 124 12.96 19.63 25.14
CA SER A 124 12.91 20.80 25.98
C SER A 124 11.77 20.55 26.97
N LYS A 125 12.07 20.57 28.27
CA LYS A 125 11.11 20.39 29.38
C LYS A 125 10.05 21.50 29.43
N THR A 126 9.86 22.25 28.35
CA THR A 126 8.76 23.19 28.17
C THR A 126 7.48 22.45 27.80
N ARG A 127 6.49 22.55 28.67
CA ARG A 127 5.13 22.02 28.53
C ARG A 127 4.54 22.35 27.13
N ALA A 128 3.73 21.41 26.61
CA ALA A 128 2.79 21.54 25.49
C ALA A 128 3.25 21.26 24.03
N ALA A 129 4.33 20.52 23.79
CA ALA A 129 4.57 19.99 22.44
C ALA A 129 3.54 18.88 22.12
N LYS A 130 2.61 19.13 21.19
CA LYS A 130 1.69 18.10 20.68
C LYS A 130 2.50 16.90 20.17
N PRO A 131 2.07 15.65 20.42
CA PRO A 131 2.75 14.48 19.87
C PRO A 131 2.69 14.54 18.34
N ALA A 132 3.86 14.69 17.70
CA ALA A 132 4.00 14.64 16.25
C ALA A 132 4.52 13.25 15.85
N PRO A 133 4.03 12.66 14.74
CA PRO A 133 4.58 11.41 14.26
C PRO A 133 6.02 11.62 13.76
N GLU A 134 6.86 10.61 13.96
CA GLU A 134 8.18 10.58 13.38
C GLU A 134 8.15 10.12 11.93
N ILE A 135 7.21 9.25 11.59
CA ILE A 135 6.99 8.74 10.23
C ILE A 135 5.53 8.93 9.83
N VAL A 136 5.32 9.57 8.68
CA VAL A 136 4.03 9.58 7.97
C VAL A 136 4.19 8.75 6.72
N HIS A 137 3.37 7.72 6.59
CA HIS A 137 3.41 6.79 5.48
C HIS A 137 2.11 6.89 4.67
N LEU A 138 2.25 7.11 3.35
CA LEU A 138 1.16 7.01 2.39
C LEU A 138 1.38 5.80 1.47
N GLY A 139 0.50 4.80 1.58
CA GLY A 139 0.38 3.72 0.61
C GLY A 139 -0.51 4.15 -0.55
N ILE A 140 0.00 4.11 -1.79
CA ILE A 140 -0.70 4.61 -2.97
C ILE A 140 -1.30 3.45 -3.75
N HIS A 141 -2.63 3.41 -3.80
CA HIS A 141 -3.44 2.35 -4.37
C HIS A 141 -4.51 2.88 -5.32
N SER A 142 -5.18 1.96 -5.99
CA SER A 142 -6.35 2.25 -6.80
C SER A 142 -7.37 1.12 -6.70
N PHE A 143 -8.62 1.39 -7.07
CA PHE A 143 -9.66 0.36 -7.06
C PHE A 143 -10.51 0.40 -8.32
N THR A 144 -10.91 -0.78 -8.80
CA THR A 144 -11.83 -0.90 -9.95
C THR A 144 -13.15 -0.16 -9.68
N PRO A 145 -13.70 0.59 -10.65
CA PRO A 145 -14.97 1.32 -10.50
C PRO A 145 -16.17 0.39 -10.29
N VAL A 146 -16.12 -0.83 -10.86
CA VAL A 146 -17.17 -1.83 -10.73
C VAL A 146 -16.55 -3.11 -10.18
N LEU A 147 -17.12 -3.65 -9.10
CA LEU A 147 -16.75 -4.95 -8.55
C LEU A 147 -18.00 -5.79 -8.39
N ASN A 148 -18.01 -7.01 -8.96
CA ASN A 148 -19.14 -7.94 -8.89
C ASN A 148 -20.47 -7.30 -9.31
N GLY A 149 -20.45 -6.54 -10.42
CA GLY A 149 -21.59 -5.81 -10.95
C GLY A 149 -22.00 -4.55 -10.17
N LYS A 150 -21.36 -4.25 -9.02
CA LYS A 150 -21.71 -3.09 -8.18
C LYS A 150 -20.80 -1.91 -8.46
N VAL A 151 -21.39 -0.77 -8.79
CA VAL A 151 -20.70 0.50 -9.02
C VAL A 151 -20.23 1.11 -7.69
N ARG A 152 -18.96 1.51 -7.63
CA ARG A 152 -18.35 2.19 -6.48
C ARG A 152 -18.34 3.69 -6.71
N CYS A 153 -19.24 4.39 -6.03
CA CYS A 153 -19.53 5.82 -6.24
C CYS A 153 -18.55 6.78 -5.52
N THR A 154 -17.30 6.37 -5.32
CA THR A 154 -16.27 7.17 -4.63
C THR A 154 -15.14 7.46 -5.61
N ASP A 155 -14.55 8.64 -5.55
CA ASP A 155 -13.42 9.03 -6.38
C ASP A 155 -12.10 8.75 -5.67
N ILE A 156 -12.02 9.13 -4.39
CA ILE A 156 -10.84 8.92 -3.54
C ILE A 156 -11.27 8.33 -2.19
N GLY A 157 -10.69 7.19 -1.83
CA GLY A 157 -10.69 6.62 -0.50
C GLY A 157 -9.46 7.06 0.28
N ILE A 158 -9.66 7.44 1.55
CA ILE A 158 -8.57 7.67 2.50
C ILE A 158 -8.74 6.65 3.61
N LEU A 159 -7.89 5.61 3.60
CA LEU A 159 -7.99 4.50 4.54
C LEU A 159 -7.00 4.70 5.68
N TYR A 160 -7.50 4.57 6.90
CA TYR A 160 -6.71 4.71 8.13
C TYR A 160 -7.41 3.98 9.27
N ASP A 161 -6.73 3.82 10.40
CA ASP A 161 -7.33 3.27 11.62
C ASP A 161 -8.06 4.38 12.42
N PRO A 162 -9.40 4.36 12.50
CA PRO A 162 -10.16 5.40 13.20
C PRO A 162 -9.85 5.54 14.69
N SER A 163 -9.34 4.46 15.32
CA SER A 163 -8.94 4.46 16.73
C SER A 163 -7.69 5.29 17.00
N ARG A 164 -6.95 5.68 15.96
CA ARG A 164 -5.66 6.40 16.07
C ARG A 164 -5.86 7.90 15.82
N PRO A 165 -5.79 8.77 16.86
CA PRO A 165 -6.11 10.19 16.71
C PRO A 165 -5.25 10.95 15.71
N LEU A 166 -3.96 10.61 15.63
CA LEU A 166 -3.06 11.24 14.65
C LEU A 166 -3.43 10.84 13.22
N GLU A 167 -3.73 9.58 12.93
CA GLU A 167 -4.14 9.20 11.57
C GLU A 167 -5.44 9.89 11.15
N ARG A 168 -6.41 9.99 12.06
CA ARG A 168 -7.65 10.74 11.83
C ARG A 168 -7.39 12.22 11.51
N ALA A 169 -6.47 12.86 12.25
CA ALA A 169 -6.11 14.25 12.00
C ALA A 169 -5.50 14.44 10.61
N TYR A 170 -4.54 13.59 10.22
CA TYR A 170 -3.93 13.64 8.89
C TYR A 170 -4.93 13.31 7.77
N ALA A 171 -5.81 12.32 7.98
CA ALA A 171 -6.85 11.97 7.02
C ALA A 171 -7.83 13.13 6.78
N ASN A 172 -8.21 13.86 7.83
CA ASN A 172 -9.04 15.06 7.70
C ASN A 172 -8.32 16.15 6.90
N VAL A 173 -7.06 16.46 7.20
CA VAL A 173 -6.28 17.45 6.44
C VAL A 173 -6.21 17.08 4.96
N ILE A 174 -5.92 15.81 4.63
CA ILE A 174 -5.86 15.35 3.24
C ILE A 174 -7.23 15.53 2.57
N LYS A 175 -8.32 15.13 3.24
CA LYS A 175 -9.68 15.28 2.70
C LYS A 175 -10.04 16.74 2.46
N ASP A 176 -9.76 17.60 3.43
CA ASP A 176 -10.11 19.02 3.39
C ASP A 176 -9.35 19.72 2.27
N GLU A 177 -8.04 19.45 2.10
CA GLU A 177 -7.25 20.00 1.00
C GLU A 177 -7.73 19.51 -0.37
N ILE A 178 -8.07 18.22 -0.49
CA ILE A 178 -8.67 17.69 -1.71
C ILE A 178 -9.99 18.40 -2.02
N LYS A 179 -10.86 18.57 -1.02
CA LYS A 179 -12.17 19.22 -1.19
C LYS A 179 -12.05 20.71 -1.46
N ARG A 180 -11.03 21.37 -0.92
CA ARG A 180 -10.71 22.78 -1.20
C ARG A 180 -10.30 22.98 -2.66
N LEU A 181 -9.45 22.10 -3.19
CA LEU A 181 -8.97 22.18 -4.58
C LEU A 181 -9.99 21.61 -5.59
N TYR A 182 -10.73 20.58 -5.21
CA TYR A 182 -11.67 19.86 -6.08
C TYR A 182 -13.01 19.63 -5.34
N PRO A 183 -13.86 20.66 -5.21
CA PRO A 183 -15.10 20.57 -4.43
C PRO A 183 -16.08 19.50 -4.91
N ALA A 184 -16.08 19.15 -6.21
CA ALA A 184 -16.95 18.11 -6.76
C ALA A 184 -16.48 16.68 -6.44
N MET A 185 -15.23 16.49 -6.01
CA MET A 185 -14.67 15.16 -5.82
C MET A 185 -15.31 14.42 -4.63
N LYS A 186 -15.71 13.16 -4.85
CA LYS A 186 -16.32 12.28 -3.86
C LYS A 186 -15.23 11.58 -3.04
N VAL A 187 -14.85 12.22 -1.92
CA VAL A 187 -13.82 11.70 -1.00
C VAL A 187 -14.46 11.03 0.21
N ARG A 188 -14.09 9.78 0.50
CA ARG A 188 -14.61 9.02 1.65
C ARG A 188 -13.50 8.43 2.49
N PHE A 189 -13.75 8.33 3.80
CA PHE A 189 -12.91 7.58 4.70
C PHE A 189 -13.26 6.10 4.66
N ASN A 190 -12.25 5.24 4.67
CA ASN A 190 -12.42 3.79 4.82
C ASN A 190 -13.46 3.19 3.84
N TYR A 191 -13.35 3.60 2.56
CA TYR A 191 -14.10 3.06 1.45
C TYR A 191 -13.19 3.05 0.20
N PRO A 192 -13.22 2.00 -0.64
CA PRO A 192 -14.10 0.82 -0.59
C PRO A 192 -13.65 -0.25 0.42
N TYR A 193 -12.49 -0.07 1.04
CA TYR A 193 -11.93 -1.01 2.02
C TYR A 193 -11.76 -0.35 3.39
N LYS A 194 -11.53 -1.16 4.43
CA LYS A 194 -11.20 -0.65 5.76
C LYS A 194 -9.70 -0.38 5.82
N GLY A 195 -9.30 0.73 6.43
CA GLY A 195 -7.89 1.01 6.73
C GLY A 195 -7.30 0.20 7.88
N THR A 196 -8.06 -0.75 8.45
CA THR A 196 -7.64 -1.65 9.53
C THR A 196 -7.45 -3.10 9.09
N SER A 197 -7.64 -3.38 7.80
CA SER A 197 -7.39 -4.70 7.22
C SER A 197 -5.90 -5.09 7.34
N ASP A 198 -5.63 -6.39 7.21
CA ASP A 198 -4.26 -6.88 7.13
C ASP A 198 -3.52 -6.20 5.97
N GLY A 199 -2.38 -5.60 6.28
CA GLY A 199 -1.52 -4.95 5.30
C GLY A 199 -0.37 -4.19 5.93
N LEU A 200 0.47 -3.56 5.09
CA LEU A 200 1.70 -2.91 5.50
C LEU A 200 1.45 -1.85 6.57
N THR A 201 0.42 -1.02 6.39
CA THR A 201 0.06 0.01 7.37
C THR A 201 -0.22 -0.62 8.73
N THR A 202 -1.09 -1.63 8.80
CA THR A 202 -1.42 -2.36 10.03
C THR A 202 -0.21 -3.07 10.64
N THR A 203 0.69 -3.65 9.85
CA THR A 203 1.95 -4.24 10.35
C THR A 203 2.82 -3.19 11.05
N LEU A 204 3.02 -2.03 10.41
CA LEU A 204 3.87 -0.95 10.95
C LEU A 204 3.24 -0.27 12.16
N ARG A 205 1.90 -0.13 12.22
CA ARG A 205 1.19 0.32 13.42
C ARG A 205 1.53 -0.52 14.64
N LYS A 206 1.48 -1.85 14.49
CA LYS A 206 1.78 -2.79 15.58
C LYS A 206 3.24 -2.72 16.03
N LYS A 207 4.18 -2.53 15.09
CA LYS A 207 5.61 -2.45 15.39
C LYS A 207 6.04 -1.11 16.00
N ILE A 208 5.51 0.01 15.52
CA ILE A 208 6.02 1.36 15.83
C ILE A 208 5.13 2.11 16.83
N GLY A 209 3.84 1.77 16.90
CA GLY A 209 2.88 2.44 17.76
C GLY A 209 2.69 3.92 17.37
N PRO A 210 2.44 4.83 18.34
CA PRO A 210 1.96 6.19 18.09
C PRO A 210 2.94 7.10 17.34
N ARG A 211 4.22 6.71 17.22
CA ARG A 211 5.25 7.45 16.45
C ARG A 211 5.05 7.34 14.93
N TYR A 212 4.15 6.48 14.47
CA TYR A 212 3.86 6.22 13.06
C TYR A 212 2.42 6.56 12.72
N VAL A 213 2.22 7.23 11.57
CA VAL A 213 0.91 7.44 10.92
C VAL A 213 0.92 6.69 9.60
N GLY A 214 0.01 5.74 9.42
CA GLY A 214 -0.17 5.01 8.15
C GLY A 214 -1.52 5.35 7.53
N ILE A 215 -1.49 5.84 6.30
CA ILE A 215 -2.69 6.14 5.50
C ILE A 215 -2.55 5.46 4.15
N GLU A 216 -3.62 4.87 3.64
CA GLU A 216 -3.68 4.42 2.24
C GLU A 216 -4.57 5.37 1.45
N ILE A 217 -4.10 5.78 0.28
CA ILE A 217 -4.85 6.57 -0.68
C ILE A 217 -5.34 5.63 -1.78
N GLU A 218 -6.64 5.50 -1.91
CA GLU A 218 -7.32 4.63 -2.86
C GLU A 218 -7.96 5.48 -3.97
N ILE A 219 -7.48 5.36 -5.21
CA ILE A 219 -7.96 6.18 -6.33
C ILE A 219 -8.87 5.33 -7.23
N ASN A 220 -10.04 5.83 -7.58
CA ASN A 220 -10.93 5.10 -8.49
C ASN A 220 -10.30 5.00 -9.88
N GLN A 221 -10.21 3.77 -10.42
CA GLN A 221 -9.57 3.51 -11.70
C GLN A 221 -10.30 4.13 -12.90
N LYS A 222 -11.54 4.62 -12.74
CA LYS A 222 -12.23 5.37 -13.79
C LYS A 222 -11.48 6.61 -14.31
N PHE A 223 -10.47 7.09 -13.58
CA PHE A 223 -9.61 8.20 -14.03
C PHE A 223 -8.45 7.75 -14.92
N PHE A 224 -8.29 6.44 -15.12
CA PHE A 224 -7.18 5.83 -15.87
C PHE A 224 -7.65 4.88 -16.98
N LEU A 225 -8.95 4.65 -17.09
CA LEU A 225 -9.61 3.74 -18.01
C LEU A 225 -10.41 4.51 -19.06
#